data_AF-A0A091CBB2-F1
#
_entry.id   AF-A0A091CBB2-F1
#
_cell.length_a   1.000
_cell.length_b   1.000
_cell.length_c   1.000
_cell.angle_alpha   90.00
_cell.angle_beta   90.00
_cell.angle_gamma   90.00
#
_symmetry.space_group_name_H-M   'P 1'
#
loop_
_entity.id
_entity.type
_entity.pdbx_description
1 polymer ?
#
loop_
_entity_poly.entity_id
_entity_poly.type
_entity_poly.pdbx_seq_one_letter_code
_entity_poly.pdbx_strand_id
1 'polypeptide(L)'
;MKFKGVENKERPFSLNHYSEEQKVMFKKRQESKDKATEFFTELYNQSVAWGIVANVMTTYITLNKKSAETFEQAWNELGYKVVNEIVLRVLQNLPVNAKD
;
A
#
# COMPACT_ATOMS: atom_id res chain seq x y z
N MET A 1 -27.33 -35.78 -17.14
CA MET A 1 -26.06 -35.24 -17.66
C MET A 1 -25.16 -34.98 -16.45
N LYS A 2 -24.08 -35.75 -16.25
CA LYS A 2 -23.14 -35.51 -15.15
C LYS A 2 -22.18 -34.41 -15.60
N PHE A 3 -22.21 -33.24 -14.95
CA PHE A 3 -21.23 -32.20 -15.18
C PHE A 3 -19.85 -32.77 -14.81
N LYS A 4 -18.97 -32.93 -15.80
CA LYS A 4 -17.56 -33.28 -15.57
C LYS A 4 -16.99 -32.18 -14.67
N GLY A 5 -16.41 -32.61 -13.55
CA GLY A 5 -15.82 -31.73 -12.55
C GLY A 5 -14.90 -30.72 -13.24
N VAL A 6 -15.19 -29.44 -13.01
CA VAL A 6 -14.22 -28.38 -13.24
C VAL A 6 -13.06 -28.74 -12.32
N GLU A 7 -11.93 -29.11 -12.89
CA GLU A 7 -10.67 -29.26 -12.15
C GLU A 7 -10.56 -28.07 -11.21
N ASN A 8 -10.30 -28.35 -9.94
CA ASN A 8 -10.14 -27.37 -8.89
C ASN A 8 -8.85 -26.59 -9.15
N LYS A 9 -8.86 -25.76 -10.21
CA LYS A 9 -7.80 -24.82 -10.51
C LYS A 9 -7.74 -23.91 -9.30
N GLU A 10 -6.58 -23.90 -8.64
CA GLU A 10 -6.36 -23.03 -7.49
C GLU A 10 -6.86 -21.63 -7.83
N ARG A 11 -7.64 -21.05 -6.92
CA ARG A 11 -8.26 -19.74 -7.18
C ARG A 11 -7.14 -18.79 -7.60
N PRO A 12 -7.32 -17.98 -8.65
CA PRO A 12 -6.26 -17.10 -9.16
C PRO A 12 -5.80 -16.06 -8.11
N PHE A 13 -6.57 -15.86 -7.04
CA PHE A 13 -6.24 -15.02 -5.89
C PHE A 13 -5.92 -15.82 -4.62
N SER A 14 -5.63 -17.13 -4.75
CA SER A 14 -5.29 -17.96 -3.60
C SER A 14 -3.94 -17.52 -3.04
N LEU A 15 -3.86 -17.43 -1.71
CA LEU A 15 -2.59 -17.15 -1.03
C LEU A 15 -1.67 -18.38 -1.01
N ASN A 16 -2.13 -19.54 -1.52
CA ASN A 16 -1.38 -20.79 -1.49
C ASN A 16 -0.12 -20.75 -2.37
N HIS A 17 -0.09 -19.85 -3.36
CA HIS A 17 1.08 -19.65 -4.22
C HIS A 17 2.21 -18.86 -3.56
N TYR A 18 1.99 -18.29 -2.36
CA TYR A 18 3.01 -17.53 -1.63
C TYR A 18 3.70 -18.40 -0.58
N SER A 19 5.01 -18.17 -0.40
CA SER A 19 5.74 -18.77 0.73
C SER A 19 5.23 -18.24 2.07
N GLU A 20 5.46 -18.99 3.15
CA GLU A 20 5.10 -18.54 4.50
C GLU A 20 5.79 -17.21 4.86
N GLU A 21 7.04 -17.03 4.44
CA GLU A 21 7.77 -15.76 4.58
C GLU A 21 7.04 -14.61 3.87
N GLN A 22 6.59 -14.81 2.64
CA GLN A 22 5.82 -13.80 1.90
C GLN A 22 4.50 -13.45 2.58
N LYS A 23 3.79 -14.44 3.14
CA LYS A 23 2.55 -14.21 3.89
C LYS A 23 2.80 -13.39 5.15
N VAL A 24 3.84 -13.72 5.92
CA VAL A 24 4.26 -12.96 7.11
C VAL A 24 4.60 -11.52 6.73
N MET A 25 5.35 -11.34 5.65
CA MET A 25 5.70 -10.02 5.12
C MET A 25 4.48 -9.20 4.70
N PHE A 26 3.51 -9.80 4.02
CA PHE A 26 2.28 -9.11 3.62
C PHE A 26 1.43 -8.72 4.83
N LYS A 27 1.33 -9.59 5.83
CA LYS A 27 0.63 -9.29 7.07
C LYS A 27 1.27 -8.10 7.80
N LYS A 28 2.59 -8.14 8.00
CA LYS A 28 3.37 -7.04 8.62
C LYS A 28 3.15 -5.72 7.87
N ARG A 29 3.21 -5.75 6.54
CA ARG A 29 2.96 -4.57 5.70
C ARG A 29 1.55 -4.03 5.90
N GLN A 30 0.54 -4.90 5.87
CA GLN A 30 -0.85 -4.49 6.02
C GLN A 30 -1.10 -3.87 7.40
N GLU A 31 -0.62 -4.51 8.48
CA GLU A 31 -0.74 -3.97 9.83
C GLU A 31 -0.10 -2.59 9.97
N SER A 32 1.06 -2.34 9.35
CA SER A 32 1.68 -1.01 9.36
C SER A 32 0.87 0.05 8.61
N LYS A 33 0.24 -0.33 7.49
CA LYS A 33 -0.64 0.56 6.73
C LYS A 33 -1.91 0.88 7.51
N ASP A 34 -2.46 -0.09 8.23
CA ASP A 34 -3.68 0.10 9.03
C ASP A 34 -3.41 1.08 10.18
N LYS A 35 -2.29 0.92 10.91
CA LYS A 35 -1.87 1.87 11.95
C LYS A 35 -1.65 3.29 11.42
N ALA A 36 -0.98 3.42 10.27
CA ALA A 36 -0.80 4.71 9.63
C ALA A 36 -2.13 5.33 9.19
N THR A 37 -3.05 4.51 8.68
CA THR A 37 -4.39 4.95 8.27
C THR A 37 -5.18 5.46 9.47
N GLU A 38 -5.15 4.76 10.60
CA GLU A 38 -5.79 5.19 11.84
C GLU A 38 -5.24 6.55 12.29
N PHE A 39 -3.92 6.67 12.39
CA PHE A 39 -3.24 7.92 12.75
C PHE A 39 -3.64 9.11 11.86
N PHE A 40 -3.59 8.96 10.54
CA PHE A 40 -3.97 10.05 9.63
C PHE A 40 -5.48 10.30 9.57
N THR A 41 -6.30 9.31 9.91
CA THR A 41 -7.75 9.49 9.99
C THR A 41 -8.11 10.41 11.15
N GLU A 42 -7.45 10.25 12.30
CA GLU A 42 -7.62 11.13 13.46
C GLU A 42 -7.16 12.57 13.18
N LEU A 43 -6.07 12.74 12.42
CA LEU A 43 -5.54 14.07 12.08
C LEU A 43 -6.33 14.79 10.99
N TYR A 44 -6.92 14.05 10.07
CA TYR A 44 -7.59 14.62 8.90
C TYR A 44 -8.99 14.03 8.72
N ASN A 45 -9.10 13.00 7.88
CA ASN A 45 -10.29 12.17 7.67
C ASN A 45 -9.86 10.92 6.89
N GLN A 46 -10.75 9.93 6.81
CA GLN A 46 -10.46 8.63 6.20
C GLN A 46 -10.01 8.72 4.73
N SER A 47 -10.61 9.61 3.94
CA SER A 47 -10.26 9.77 2.52
C SER A 47 -8.83 10.30 2.36
N VAL A 48 -8.48 11.34 3.13
CA VAL A 48 -7.12 11.90 3.16
C VAL A 48 -6.11 10.88 3.67
N ALA A 49 -6.44 10.13 4.73
CA ALA A 49 -5.58 9.09 5.28
C ALA A 49 -5.23 8.02 4.24
N TRP A 50 -6.24 7.51 3.52
CA TRP A 50 -6.03 6.58 2.42
C TRP A 50 -5.17 7.17 1.31
N GLY A 51 -5.42 8.44 0.94
CA GLY A 51 -4.62 9.16 -0.03
C GLY A 51 -3.15 9.22 0.37
N ILE A 52 -2.84 9.61 1.61
CA ILE A 52 -1.46 9.69 2.11
C ILE A 52 -0.81 8.30 2.08
N VAL A 53 -1.44 7.29 2.68
CA VAL A 53 -0.87 5.95 2.81
C VAL A 53 -0.61 5.32 1.44
N ALA A 54 -1.56 5.41 0.51
CA ALA A 54 -1.41 4.87 -0.83
C ALA A 54 -0.30 5.57 -1.63
N ASN A 55 -0.23 6.91 -1.57
CA ASN A 55 0.75 7.68 -2.33
C ASN A 55 2.17 7.50 -1.79
N VAL A 56 2.36 7.39 -0.47
CA VAL A 56 3.67 7.08 0.13
C VAL A 56 4.18 5.72 -0.36
N MET A 57 3.36 4.67 -0.24
CA MET A 57 3.76 3.33 -0.66
C MET A 57 4.04 3.26 -2.17
N THR A 58 3.22 3.94 -2.98
CA THR A 58 3.37 3.97 -4.45
C THR A 58 4.61 4.75 -4.88
N THR A 59 4.85 5.91 -4.25
CA THR A 59 6.04 6.73 -4.53
C THR A 59 7.31 5.96 -4.18
N TYR A 60 7.31 5.28 -3.02
CA TYR A 60 8.42 4.43 -2.63
C TYR A 60 8.72 3.34 -3.66
N ILE A 61 7.69 2.62 -4.12
CA ILE A 61 7.84 1.58 -5.15
C ILE A 61 8.41 2.16 -6.44
N THR A 62 7.91 3.31 -6.86
CA THR A 62 8.31 3.96 -8.12
C THR A 62 9.79 4.35 -8.09
N LEU A 63 10.24 4.97 -6.99
CA LEU A 63 11.62 5.43 -6.86
C LEU A 63 12.62 4.30 -6.61
N ASN A 64 12.23 3.29 -5.81
CA ASN A 64 13.15 2.23 -5.37
C ASN A 64 13.04 0.94 -6.18
N LYS A 65 12.04 0.83 -7.09
CA LYS A 65 11.73 -0.38 -7.88
C LYS A 65 11.54 -1.64 -7.01
N LYS A 66 11.13 -1.46 -5.75
CA LYS A 66 10.86 -2.53 -4.78
C LYS A 66 9.77 -2.09 -3.79
N SER A 67 9.09 -3.05 -3.19
CA SER A 67 8.09 -2.78 -2.15
C SER A 67 8.75 -2.58 -0.80
N ALA A 68 8.34 -1.55 -0.05
CA ALA A 68 8.70 -1.41 1.36
C ALA A 68 8.09 -2.56 2.19
N GLU A 69 8.75 -2.93 3.28
CA GLU A 69 8.21 -3.90 4.24
C GLU A 69 7.10 -3.30 5.09
N THR A 70 7.23 -2.02 5.45
CA THR A 70 6.25 -1.29 6.26
C THR A 70 6.02 0.13 5.73
N PHE A 71 4.95 0.76 6.19
CA PHE A 71 4.68 2.17 5.90
C PHE A 71 5.78 3.09 6.45
N GLU A 72 6.24 2.86 7.68
CA GLU A 72 7.25 3.70 8.35
C GLU A 72 8.59 3.62 7.61
N GLN A 73 8.95 2.45 7.09
CA GLN A 73 10.12 2.32 6.23
C GLN A 73 9.98 3.21 4.99
N ALA A 74 8.85 3.11 4.28
CA ALA A 74 8.60 3.92 3.09
C ALA A 74 8.65 5.42 3.41
N TRP A 75 7.98 5.84 4.48
CA TRP A 75 7.94 7.23 4.94
C TRP A 75 9.34 7.78 5.24
N ASN A 76 10.14 7.02 6.00
CA ASN A 76 11.48 7.46 6.41
C ASN A 76 12.46 7.49 5.24
N GLU A 77 12.47 6.47 4.39
CA GLU A 77 13.39 6.39 3.26
C GLU A 77 13.05 7.39 2.13
N LEU A 78 11.77 7.75 1.94
CA LEU A 78 11.38 8.82 1.03
C LEU A 78 11.88 10.20 1.50
N GLY A 79 12.05 10.36 2.81
CA GLY A 79 12.56 11.59 3.41
C GLY A 79 11.56 12.73 3.44
N TYR A 80 11.76 13.64 4.39
CA TYR A 80 10.81 14.69 4.78
C TYR A 80 10.22 15.49 3.60
N LYS A 81 11.06 15.91 2.64
CA LYS A 81 10.62 16.73 1.51
C LYS A 81 9.54 16.03 0.68
N VAL A 82 9.76 14.75 0.35
CA VAL A 82 8.85 13.98 -0.50
C VAL A 82 7.56 13.66 0.23
N VAL A 83 7.63 13.19 1.48
CA VAL A 83 6.42 12.90 2.25
C VAL A 83 5.58 14.16 2.51
N ASN A 84 6.20 15.31 2.75
CA ASN A 84 5.47 16.56 2.94
C ASN A 84 4.77 17.00 1.64
N GLU A 85 5.41 16.86 0.49
CA GLU A 85 4.78 17.13 -0.81
C GLU A 85 3.57 16.22 -1.06
N ILE A 86 3.69 14.93 -0.73
CA ILE A 86 2.57 13.97 -0.82
C ILE A 86 1.40 14.44 0.04
N VAL A 87 1.65 14.75 1.32
CA VAL A 87 0.60 15.18 2.25
C VAL A 87 -0.09 16.45 1.76
N LEU A 88 0.67 17.49 1.38
CA LEU A 88 0.12 18.75 0.90
C LEU A 88 -0.72 18.56 -0.37
N ARG A 89 -0.26 17.76 -1.33
CA ARG A 89 -1.01 17.48 -2.56
C ARG A 89 -2.30 16.71 -2.27
N VAL A 90 -2.25 15.71 -1.39
CA VAL A 90 -3.47 14.96 -1.00
C VAL A 90 -4.48 15.87 -0.32
N LEU A 91 -4.04 16.75 0.59
CA LEU A 91 -4.91 17.72 1.26
C LEU A 91 -5.55 18.71 0.26
N GLN A 92 -4.85 19.06 -0.81
CA GLN A 92 -5.33 19.93 -1.88
C GLN A 92 -6.09 19.18 -2.98
N ASN A 93 -6.29 17.86 -2.84
CA ASN A 93 -6.89 17.00 -3.84
C ASN A 93 -6.18 17.08 -5.21
N LEU A 94 -4.86 17.23 -5.18
CA LEU A 94 -3.98 17.29 -6.34
C LEU A 94 -3.29 15.93 -6.58
N PRO A 95 -2.99 15.59 -7.84
CA PRO A 95 -2.21 14.40 -8.15
C PRO A 95 -0.79 14.53 -7.58
N VAL A 96 -0.34 13.46 -6.90
CA VAL A 96 1.03 13.35 -6.35
C VAL A 96 2.06 13.16 -7.46
N ASN A 97 1.74 12.31 -8.44
CA ASN A 97 2.54 12.16 -9.66
C ASN A 97 1.87 13.01 -10.74
N ALA A 98 2.29 14.28 -10.87
CA ALA A 98 1.99 15.01 -12.09
C ALA A 98 2.68 14.26 -13.24
N LYS A 99 1.92 13.90 -14.28
CA LYS A 99 2.57 13.64 -15.57
C LYS A 99 3.02 15.01 -16.05
N ASP A 100 4.33 15.18 -16.21
CA ASP A 100 4.86 16.29 -17.01
C ASP A 100 4.26 16.26 -18.43
#